data_AF-A0A1Q7C8Z7-F1
#
_entry.id   AF-A0A1Q7C8Z7-F1
#
_cell.length_a   1.000
_cell.length_b   1.000
_cell.length_c   1.000
_cell.angle_alpha   90.00
_cell.angle_beta   90.00
_cell.angle_gamma   90.00
#
_symmetry.space_group_name_H-M   'P 1'
#
loop_
_entity.id
_entity.type
_entity.pdbx_description
1 polymer ?
#
loop_
_entity_poly.entity_id
_entity_poly.type
_entity_poly.pdbx_seq_one_letter_code
_entity_poly.pdbx_strand_id
1 'polypeptide(L)'
;MNRSIVMFALLASGFCAPSYPLTATVQAVATQNASVGGAAELLVNVTNTGPAISHLGLVFRTPDRWYERHEMTDLGGCSIAADASAFDCGALAPSETKSYSLHGIAKSAGSYHFELALRELVHPFNYVNDHPDGADSQVWDETVR
;
A
#
# COMPACT_ATOMS: atom_id res chain seq x y z
N MET A 1 -67.81 1.60 14.51
CA MET A 1 -66.67 0.82 13.98
C MET A 1 -65.99 1.66 12.90
N ASN A 2 -64.92 2.38 13.23
CA ASN A 2 -64.06 3.02 12.24
C ASN A 2 -62.64 2.47 12.41
N ARG A 3 -62.21 1.68 11.43
CA ARG A 3 -60.83 1.26 11.26
C ARG A 3 -60.11 2.36 10.49
N SER A 4 -59.03 2.90 11.04
CA SER A 4 -58.09 3.72 10.27
C SER A 4 -56.67 3.25 10.53
N ILE A 5 -56.01 2.99 9.42
CA ILE A 5 -54.74 2.31 9.20
C ILE A 5 -53.58 3.15 9.73
N VAL A 6 -52.65 2.50 10.42
CA VAL A 6 -51.35 3.05 10.82
C VAL A 6 -50.47 3.15 9.57
N MET A 7 -50.04 4.35 9.19
CA MET A 7 -48.96 4.55 8.21
C MET A 7 -47.66 4.85 8.98
N PHE A 8 -46.77 3.86 9.05
CA PHE A 8 -45.37 4.08 9.37
C PHE A 8 -44.64 4.48 8.08
N ALA A 9 -44.31 5.75 7.92
CA ALA A 9 -43.41 6.21 6.88
C ALA A 9 -41.96 6.02 7.35
N LEU A 10 -41.33 4.90 6.98
CA LEU A 10 -39.88 4.75 7.08
C LEU A 10 -39.22 5.53 5.93
N LEU A 11 -38.69 6.71 6.23
CA LEU A 11 -37.74 7.41 5.38
C LEU A 11 -36.36 6.76 5.53
N ALA A 12 -36.13 5.68 4.80
CA ALA A 12 -34.81 5.09 4.62
C ALA A 12 -34.19 5.62 3.32
N SER A 13 -33.72 6.87 3.32
CA SER A 13 -32.81 7.36 2.29
C SER A 13 -31.37 7.22 2.79
N GLY A 14 -30.91 5.97 2.91
CA GLY A 14 -29.47 5.71 2.98
C GLY A 14 -28.89 6.06 1.62
N PHE A 15 -28.17 7.18 1.53
CA PHE A 15 -27.32 7.48 0.38
C PHE A 15 -26.27 6.36 0.28
N CYS A 16 -26.55 5.34 -0.52
CA CYS A 16 -25.54 4.40 -0.98
C CYS A 16 -24.70 5.18 -2.00
N ALA A 17 -23.74 5.96 -1.52
CA ALA A 17 -22.76 6.57 -2.39
C ALA A 17 -22.06 5.43 -3.16
N PRO A 18 -21.93 5.52 -4.50
CA PRO A 18 -21.18 4.53 -5.23
C PRO A 18 -19.75 4.54 -4.66
N SER A 19 -19.32 3.43 -4.05
CA SER A 19 -17.92 3.23 -3.70
C SER A 19 -17.16 3.10 -5.02
N TYR A 20 -16.52 4.19 -5.44
CA TYR A 20 -15.64 4.12 -6.61
C TYR A 20 -14.43 3.25 -6.24
N PRO A 21 -14.05 2.28 -7.08
CA PRO A 21 -12.87 1.48 -6.82
C PRO A 21 -11.65 2.40 -6.76
N LEU A 22 -10.78 2.18 -5.79
CA LEU A 22 -9.47 2.83 -5.75
C LEU A 22 -8.66 2.32 -6.94
N THR A 23 -7.94 3.19 -7.65
CA THR A 23 -7.06 2.76 -8.74
C THR A 23 -5.78 3.59 -8.78
N ALA A 24 -4.64 2.94 -9.03
CA ALA A 24 -3.34 3.60 -9.17
C ALA A 24 -2.40 2.76 -10.04
N THR A 25 -1.47 3.41 -10.73
CA THR A 25 -0.33 2.73 -11.36
C THR A 25 0.89 2.82 -10.47
N VAL A 26 1.71 1.77 -10.46
CA VAL A 26 2.96 1.72 -9.68
C VAL A 26 4.13 1.27 -10.55
N GLN A 27 5.28 1.88 -10.30
CA GLN A 27 6.57 1.47 -10.83
C GLN A 27 7.56 1.42 -9.66
N ALA A 28 8.30 0.33 -9.52
CA ALA A 28 9.33 0.23 -8.51
C ALA A 28 10.69 -0.17 -9.11
N VAL A 29 11.74 0.36 -8.52
CA VAL A 29 13.13 -0.04 -8.76
C VAL A 29 13.76 -0.30 -7.41
N ALA A 30 14.42 -1.44 -7.26
CA ALA A 30 15.05 -1.83 -6.02
C ALA A 30 16.49 -2.29 -6.26
N THR A 31 17.32 -2.14 -5.24
CA THR A 31 18.65 -2.74 -5.18
C THR A 31 18.53 -4.26 -5.24
N GLN A 32 19.26 -4.90 -6.15
CA GLN A 32 19.24 -6.35 -6.33
C GLN A 32 20.50 -7.05 -5.80
N ASN A 33 21.58 -6.29 -5.61
CA ASN A 33 22.84 -6.79 -5.11
C ASN A 33 23.42 -5.78 -4.13
N ALA A 34 23.64 -6.21 -2.89
CA ALA A 34 24.24 -5.42 -1.83
C ALA A 34 25.32 -6.22 -1.11
N SER A 35 26.10 -5.53 -0.27
CA SER A 35 27.00 -6.16 0.69
C SER A 35 26.44 -5.94 2.09
N VAL A 36 26.74 -6.83 3.05
CA VAL A 36 26.42 -6.57 4.46
C VAL A 36 27.07 -5.25 4.90
N GLY A 37 26.28 -4.35 5.49
CA GLY A 37 26.71 -2.99 5.83
C GLY A 37 26.74 -2.01 4.65
N GLY A 38 26.39 -2.47 3.44
CA GLY A 38 26.26 -1.64 2.25
C GLY A 38 24.88 -0.97 2.15
N ALA A 39 24.84 0.15 1.43
CA ALA A 39 23.60 0.86 1.16
C ALA A 39 22.72 0.09 0.16
N ALA A 40 21.42 0.12 0.39
CA ALA A 40 20.38 -0.36 -0.50
C ALA A 40 19.26 0.69 -0.59
N GLU A 41 18.62 0.73 -1.75
CA GLU A 41 17.55 1.67 -2.08
C GLU A 41 16.38 0.93 -2.72
N LEU A 42 15.17 1.36 -2.35
CA LEU A 42 13.89 1.01 -2.97
C LEU A 42 13.19 2.32 -3.35
N LEU A 43 13.04 2.54 -4.64
CA LEU A 43 12.29 3.67 -5.20
C LEU A 43 10.94 3.18 -5.72
N VAL A 44 9.85 3.78 -5.24
CA VAL A 44 8.49 3.45 -5.66
C VAL A 44 7.78 4.72 -6.14
N ASN A 45 7.39 4.74 -7.41
CA ASN A 45 6.57 5.80 -7.98
C ASN A 45 5.13 5.33 -8.11
N VAL A 46 4.19 6.09 -7.53
CA VAL A 46 2.76 5.78 -7.55
C VAL A 46 2.00 6.95 -8.17
N THR A 47 1.15 6.65 -9.14
CA THR A 47 0.23 7.62 -9.75
C THR A 47 -1.21 7.19 -9.47
N ASN A 48 -1.96 8.00 -8.73
CA ASN A 48 -3.37 7.75 -8.47
C ASN A 48 -4.19 8.03 -9.74
N THR A 49 -4.91 7.02 -10.23
CA THR A 49 -5.75 7.13 -11.44
C THR A 49 -7.25 7.16 -11.13
N GLY A 50 -7.62 7.09 -9.85
CA GLY A 50 -9.00 7.02 -9.37
C GLY A 50 -9.33 8.11 -8.35
N PRO A 51 -10.25 7.83 -7.40
CA PRO A 51 -10.57 8.76 -6.31
C PRO A 51 -9.40 8.90 -5.32
N ALA A 52 -9.51 9.84 -4.37
CA ALA A 52 -8.48 10.04 -3.36
C ALA A 52 -8.24 8.75 -2.56
N ILE A 53 -6.98 8.37 -2.39
CA ILE A 53 -6.57 7.28 -1.50
C ILE A 53 -6.20 7.94 -0.17
N SER A 54 -6.97 7.65 0.88
CA SER A 54 -6.83 8.36 2.15
C SER A 54 -5.56 7.97 2.91
N HIS A 55 -5.11 6.72 2.74
CA HIS A 55 -3.95 6.17 3.43
C HIS A 55 -3.30 5.06 2.58
N LEU A 56 -2.34 5.42 1.75
CA LEU A 56 -1.65 4.52 0.84
C LEU A 56 -0.62 3.67 1.60
N GLY A 57 -0.78 2.36 1.55
CA GLY A 57 0.19 1.39 2.03
C GLY A 57 0.92 0.69 0.89
N LEU A 58 2.25 0.63 0.99
CA LEU A 58 3.11 -0.27 0.22
C LEU A 58 3.32 -1.55 1.03
N VAL A 59 2.49 -2.55 0.77
CA VAL A 59 2.34 -3.77 1.58
C VAL A 59 3.20 -4.89 1.03
N PHE A 60 4.01 -5.49 1.89
CA PHE A 60 4.78 -6.70 1.57
C PHE A 60 3.89 -7.94 1.69
N ARG A 61 3.84 -8.74 0.62
CA ARG A 61 3.04 -9.97 0.55
C ARG A 61 3.85 -11.25 0.83
N THR A 62 5.17 -11.13 0.91
CA THR A 62 6.08 -12.21 1.26
C THR A 62 6.48 -12.13 2.75
N PRO A 63 7.01 -13.24 3.32
CA PRO A 63 7.61 -13.20 4.66
C PRO A 63 8.85 -12.32 4.75
N ASP A 64 9.55 -12.10 3.63
CA ASP A 64 10.66 -11.16 3.54
C ASP A 64 10.11 -9.74 3.40
N ARG A 65 10.22 -8.95 4.47
CA ARG A 65 9.85 -7.53 4.47
C ARG A 65 11.11 -6.71 4.33
N TRP A 66 11.15 -5.80 3.36
CA TRP A 66 12.40 -5.10 3.02
C TRP A 66 12.98 -4.31 4.22
N TYR A 67 12.11 -3.66 5.01
CA TYR A 67 12.51 -2.97 6.24
C TYR A 67 12.98 -3.89 7.37
N GLU A 68 12.71 -5.20 7.29
CA GLU A 68 13.25 -6.18 8.24
C GLU A 68 14.60 -6.73 7.80
N ARG A 69 14.94 -6.63 6.51
CA ARG A 69 16.26 -7.01 5.97
C ARG A 69 17.27 -5.85 5.98
N HIS A 70 16.78 -4.63 6.12
CA HIS A 70 17.59 -3.41 6.16
C HIS A 70 17.49 -2.68 7.51
N GLU A 71 18.54 -1.96 7.88
CA GLU A 71 18.48 -0.87 8.86
C GLU A 71 18.05 0.39 8.10
N MET A 72 16.85 0.88 8.37
CA MET A 72 16.26 2.00 7.64
C MET A 72 16.96 3.31 7.99
N THR A 73 17.46 4.02 6.97
CA THR A 73 18.12 5.32 7.10
C THR A 73 17.25 6.47 6.62
N ASP A 74 16.34 6.20 5.69
CA ASP A 74 15.29 7.13 5.24
C ASP A 74 14.06 6.32 4.78
N LEU A 75 12.87 6.81 5.12
CA LEU A 75 11.59 6.20 4.75
C LEU A 75 10.87 6.97 3.65
N GLY A 76 11.47 8.01 3.07
CA GLY A 76 10.90 8.72 1.92
C GLY A 76 9.56 9.38 2.21
N GLY A 77 9.35 9.81 3.46
CA GLY A 77 8.08 10.38 3.94
C GLY A 77 7.04 9.33 4.38
N CYS A 78 7.35 8.04 4.30
CA CYS A 78 6.52 6.97 4.84
C CYS A 78 6.88 6.65 6.31
N SER A 79 6.07 5.82 6.95
CA SER A 79 6.34 5.21 8.25
C SER A 79 6.22 3.68 8.16
N ILE A 80 6.78 2.94 9.13
CA ILE A 80 6.63 1.48 9.17
C ILE A 80 5.33 1.11 9.89
N ALA A 81 4.40 0.47 9.18
CA ALA A 81 3.19 -0.12 9.75
C ALA A 81 3.39 -1.64 9.85
N ALA A 82 4.01 -2.08 10.95
CA ALA A 82 4.43 -3.48 11.13
C ALA A 82 3.24 -4.46 11.20
N ASP A 83 2.12 -4.03 11.77
CA ASP A 83 0.86 -4.76 11.85
C ASP A 83 0.24 -5.02 10.46
N ALA A 84 0.37 -4.05 9.55
CA ALA A 84 -0.03 -4.17 8.16
C ALA A 84 1.05 -4.76 7.25
N SER A 85 2.23 -5.09 7.78
CA SER A 85 3.42 -5.49 6.99
C SER A 85 3.73 -4.50 5.85
N ALA A 86 3.69 -3.19 6.13
CA ALA A 86 3.69 -2.15 5.11
C ALA A 86 4.62 -0.97 5.41
N PHE A 87 4.96 -0.22 4.35
CA PHE A 87 5.24 1.20 4.47
C PHE A 87 3.94 1.98 4.33
N ASP A 88 3.62 2.78 5.33
CA ASP A 88 2.48 3.69 5.32
C ASP A 88 2.92 5.06 4.84
N CYS A 89 2.44 5.45 3.66
CA CYS A 89 2.87 6.64 2.94
C CYS A 89 1.79 7.75 2.93
N GLY A 90 0.72 7.59 3.70
CA GLY A 90 -0.32 8.59 3.88
C GLY A 90 -1.18 8.84 2.64
N ALA A 91 -1.81 10.01 2.56
CA ALA A 91 -2.79 10.30 1.52
C ALA A 91 -2.16 10.54 0.13
N LEU A 92 -2.88 10.12 -0.91
CA LEU A 92 -2.59 10.40 -2.31
C LEU A 92 -3.84 10.92 -3.03
N ALA A 93 -3.80 12.19 -3.44
CA ALA A 93 -4.92 12.86 -4.08
C ALA A 93 -5.23 12.31 -5.48
N PRO A 94 -6.42 12.55 -6.04
CA PRO A 94 -6.75 12.14 -7.41
C PRO A 94 -5.76 12.70 -8.41
N SER A 95 -5.32 11.89 -9.37
CA SER A 95 -4.33 12.26 -10.41
C SER A 95 -2.95 12.69 -9.88
N GLU A 96 -2.69 12.54 -8.58
CA GLU A 96 -1.39 12.86 -7.99
C GLU A 96 -0.39 11.72 -8.26
N THR A 97 0.84 12.11 -8.60
CA THR A 97 2.00 11.23 -8.67
C THR A 97 2.95 11.56 -7.53
N LYS A 98 3.35 10.54 -6.76
CA LYS A 98 4.38 10.66 -5.71
C LYS A 98 5.45 9.58 -5.89
N SER A 99 6.70 9.97 -5.67
CA SER A 99 7.84 9.08 -5.55
C SER A 99 8.25 8.94 -4.09
N TYR A 100 8.37 7.70 -3.64
CA TYR A 100 8.87 7.33 -2.32
C TYR A 100 10.24 6.69 -2.48
N SER A 101 11.29 7.36 -2.01
CA SER A 101 12.64 6.79 -2.00
C SER A 101 12.98 6.31 -0.61
N LEU A 102 13.11 5.00 -0.44
CA LEU A 102 13.40 4.36 0.83
C LEU A 102 14.85 3.89 0.81
N HIS A 103 15.60 4.25 1.85
CA HIS A 103 17.02 3.94 1.97
C HIS A 103 17.27 3.12 3.22
N GLY A 104 18.18 2.15 3.10
CA GLY A 104 18.61 1.35 4.23
C GLY A 104 19.99 0.75 4.04
N ILE A 105 20.46 0.09 5.10
CA ILE A 105 21.74 -0.62 5.14
C ILE A 105 21.45 -2.11 5.29
N ALA A 106 22.00 -2.95 4.41
CA ALA A 106 21.73 -4.39 4.44
C ALA A 106 22.33 -5.05 5.70
N LYS A 107 21.51 -5.75 6.48
CA LYS A 107 21.90 -6.25 7.82
C LYS A 107 22.56 -7.62 7.82
N SER A 108 22.16 -8.49 6.90
CA SER A 108 22.57 -9.89 6.88
C SER A 108 22.73 -10.41 5.47
N ALA A 109 23.72 -11.27 5.26
CA ALA A 109 23.90 -11.97 4.00
C ALA A 109 22.74 -12.95 3.76
N GLY A 110 22.37 -13.12 2.49
CA GLY A 110 21.27 -14.00 2.11
C GLY A 110 20.70 -13.67 0.74
N SER A 111 19.69 -14.44 0.36
CA SER A 111 18.85 -14.19 -0.81
C SER A 111 17.42 -14.01 -0.33
N TYR A 112 16.81 -12.90 -0.72
CA TYR A 112 15.49 -12.47 -0.26
C TYR A 112 14.57 -12.25 -1.45
N HIS A 113 13.30 -12.63 -1.29
CA HIS A 113 12.27 -12.47 -2.31
C HIS A 113 11.18 -11.51 -1.84
N PHE A 114 11.05 -10.38 -2.50
CA PHE A 114 10.10 -9.34 -2.11
C PHE A 114 8.96 -9.23 -3.11
N GLU A 115 7.76 -9.07 -2.57
CA GLU A 115 6.56 -8.76 -3.34
C GLU A 115 5.83 -7.60 -2.67
N LEU A 116 5.72 -6.49 -3.38
CA LEU A 116 5.14 -5.24 -2.88
C LEU A 116 3.84 -4.92 -3.61
N ALA A 117 2.79 -4.62 -2.87
CA ALA A 117 1.46 -4.32 -3.40
C ALA A 117 0.88 -3.04 -2.80
N LEU A 118 -0.08 -2.41 -3.49
CA LEU A 118 -0.78 -1.24 -2.97
C LEU A 118 -2.05 -1.66 -2.21
N ARG A 119 -2.27 -1.05 -1.05
CA ARG A 119 -3.50 -1.14 -0.24
C ARG A 119 -3.87 0.21 0.30
N GLU A 120 -5.15 0.42 0.59
CA GLU A 120 -5.57 1.50 1.48
C GLU A 120 -5.59 0.96 2.92
N LEU A 121 -4.80 1.58 3.79
CA LEU A 121 -4.62 1.17 5.19
C LEU A 121 -5.71 1.73 6.12
N VAL A 122 -6.94 1.85 5.63
CA VAL A 122 -8.13 2.17 6.44
C VAL A 122 -8.89 0.88 6.70
N HIS A 123 -9.23 0.58 7.96
CA HIS A 123 -9.88 -0.68 8.30
C HIS A 123 -11.38 -0.71 7.90
N PRO A 124 -11.87 -1.81 7.27
CA PRO A 124 -11.11 -2.95 6.77
C PRO A 124 -10.27 -2.56 5.55
N PHE A 125 -9.01 -3.04 5.47
CA PHE A 125 -8.10 -2.64 4.41
C PHE A 125 -8.67 -2.90 3.01
N ASN A 126 -8.71 -1.85 2.18
CA ASN A 126 -9.21 -1.93 0.82
C ASN A 126 -8.08 -2.19 -0.17
N TYR A 127 -8.41 -2.89 -1.25
CA TYR A 127 -7.49 -3.07 -2.38
C TYR A 127 -7.42 -1.79 -3.18
N VAL A 128 -6.20 -1.35 -3.52
CA VAL A 128 -6.01 -0.41 -4.63
C VAL A 128 -5.99 -1.25 -5.90
N ASN A 129 -6.84 -0.89 -6.87
CA ASN A 129 -7.14 -1.56 -8.15
C ASN A 129 -8.13 -2.75 -8.13
N ASP A 130 -9.06 -2.83 -7.16
CA ASP A 130 -10.18 -3.80 -7.11
C ASP A 130 -9.89 -5.20 -7.68
N HIS A 131 -8.77 -5.81 -7.25
CA HIS A 131 -8.35 -7.14 -7.71
C HIS A 131 -7.95 -8.01 -6.52
N PRO A 132 -8.46 -9.27 -6.40
CA PRO A 132 -8.16 -10.16 -5.27
C PRO A 132 -6.67 -10.54 -5.22
N ASP A 133 -6.03 -10.69 -6.38
CA ASP A 133 -4.58 -10.95 -6.47
C ASP A 133 -3.74 -9.65 -6.38
N GLY A 134 -4.41 -8.49 -6.23
CA GLY A 134 -3.88 -7.14 -6.13
C GLY A 134 -3.21 -6.65 -7.40
N ALA A 135 -3.69 -5.55 -8.01
CA ALA A 135 -3.03 -5.08 -9.22
C ALA A 135 -1.61 -4.57 -8.95
N ASP A 136 -0.79 -4.72 -9.99
CA ASP A 136 0.56 -4.18 -10.16
C ASP A 136 1.52 -4.47 -9.01
N SER A 137 1.56 -5.71 -8.53
CA SER A 137 2.60 -6.14 -7.60
C SER A 137 3.99 -5.98 -8.21
N GLN A 138 4.88 -5.34 -7.46
CA GLN A 138 6.28 -5.20 -7.82
C GLN A 138 7.07 -6.30 -7.13
N VAL A 139 7.74 -7.14 -7.92
CA VAL A 139 8.46 -8.30 -7.43
C VAL A 139 9.94 -8.13 -7.76
N TRP A 140 10.81 -8.41 -6.79
CA TRP A 140 12.24 -8.46 -7.03
C TRP A 140 12.93 -9.43 -6.07
N ASP A 141 14.09 -9.90 -6.51
CA ASP A 141 15.03 -10.64 -5.67
C ASP A 141 16.20 -9.74 -5.30
N GLU A 142 16.72 -9.92 -4.09
CA GLU A 142 17.93 -9.26 -3.63
C GLU A 142 18.91 -10.29 -3.08
N THR A 143 20.17 -10.17 -3.48
CA THR A 143 21.28 -10.93 -2.89
C THR A 143 22.19 -10.01 -2.10
N VAL A 144 22.35 -10.31 -0.81
CA VAL A 144 23.28 -9.62 0.08
C VAL A 144 24.48 -10.54 0.34
N ARG A 145 25.70 -10.03 0.08
CA ARG A 145 26.97 -10.78 0.24
C ARG A 145 27.85 -10.26 1.36
#